data_AF-A0A8C6F9K7-F1
#
_entry.id   AF-A0A8C6F9K7-F1
#
_cell.length_a   1.000
_cell.length_b   1.000
_cell.length_c   1.000
_cell.angle_alpha   90.00
_cell.angle_beta   90.00
_cell.angle_gamma   90.00
#
_symmetry.space_group_name_H-M   'P 1'
#
loop_
_entity.id
_entity.type
_entity.pdbx_description
1 polymer ?
#
loop_
_entity_poly.entity_id
_entity_poly.type
_entity_poly.pdbx_seq_one_letter_code
_entity_poly.pdbx_strand_id
1 'polypeptide(L)'
;MDPLMAVLCLLPLYPASHCPNPGIAVGAVRTGSRFGLGDKVSYRCSSNLVLTGSVERECQDDGVWSGMEPICRQPYSYDFPEDVAPALGTSLSHLLGTTNPTQKKKQNVGRKIQIQRSGHLNLYVLLDASQSVEEEDFEIFKKSASHLVDRIFSFEIKVSVAIITFASKPKVIMSVLDSKSKDVTEVAHSLENAHYKDHENGTGTNIYEALNSVYIMMNNQMRRLSMNTAAWQEIRHAIILLTDGKSNMGGSPKVAVDNIEEVLNINQKRKDYLDIYAIGVGNLDVDWRELNELGSKKDGERHAFILKDVKALSQVFEHMLDVSQLTDTICGVGNMSANASAQERTPWHVTIKPKSQETCRGALISDQWVLTAAHCLRNAEAHPLWRVSVGDPNSKWGKEFQVEKAVISSGFNVFAKKNQGIPEFYGDDIALLKLAQKVKMSTHARPICLPCTVGANLALRRLPGSTCRDHESELLNKLSIPAHFVALNGNKLNVNLKTGSEWTNCVKVVSQDKTTFPNLTDVREVVTDQFLCSGMQGDDNPCKGESGGAVFLERRFRFFQVGLVSWGLYNPCGSSDKNSRKSTPRGRVPPPRDFHINLFHMQPWLRQHLEGVLNFLPL
;
A
#
# COMPACT_ATOMS: atom_id res chain seq x y z
N MET A 1 -10.14 -13.68 -55.86
CA MET A 1 -10.12 -12.20 -55.90
C MET A 1 -11.56 -11.76 -56.07
N ASP A 2 -12.26 -11.54 -54.96
CA ASP A 2 -13.67 -11.13 -54.96
C ASP A 2 -13.77 -9.62 -54.69
N PRO A 3 -14.43 -8.83 -55.56
CA PRO A 3 -14.49 -7.38 -55.46
C PRO A 3 -15.60 -6.90 -54.51
N LEU A 4 -15.87 -7.64 -53.42
CA LEU A 4 -16.88 -7.27 -52.41
C LEU A 4 -16.30 -6.73 -51.10
N MET A 5 -14.98 -6.70 -50.93
CA MET A 5 -14.32 -6.19 -49.71
C MET A 5 -13.97 -4.70 -49.75
N ALA A 6 -14.26 -3.99 -50.84
CA ALA A 6 -13.84 -2.58 -51.01
C ALA A 6 -14.90 -1.52 -50.64
N VAL A 7 -16.11 -1.91 -50.23
CA VAL A 7 -17.22 -0.95 -49.98
C VAL A 7 -17.61 -0.80 -48.50
N LEU A 8 -16.97 -1.52 -47.58
CA LEU A 8 -17.25 -1.41 -46.13
C LEU A 8 -16.37 -0.38 -45.39
N CYS A 9 -15.52 0.38 -46.09
CA CYS A 9 -14.62 1.39 -45.49
C CYS A 9 -15.06 2.85 -45.67
N LEU A 10 -16.34 3.11 -46.01
CA LEU A 10 -16.91 4.47 -46.09
C LEU A 10 -18.28 4.57 -45.41
N LEU A 11 -18.52 3.83 -44.32
CA LEU A 11 -19.56 4.24 -43.37
C LEU A 11 -18.95 5.31 -42.47
N PRO A 12 -19.45 6.56 -42.46
CA PRO A 12 -19.11 7.48 -41.40
C PRO A 12 -19.49 6.80 -40.08
N LEU A 13 -18.56 6.78 -39.12
CA LEU A 13 -18.89 6.50 -37.73
C LEU A 13 -19.99 7.48 -37.34
N TYR A 14 -21.25 7.04 -37.40
CA TYR A 14 -22.37 7.84 -36.94
C TYR A 14 -22.09 8.17 -35.47
N PRO A 15 -22.01 9.45 -35.06
CA PRO A 15 -21.99 9.80 -33.65
C PRO A 15 -23.24 9.22 -33.00
N ALA A 16 -23.12 8.77 -31.74
CA ALA A 16 -24.27 8.26 -31.01
C ALA A 16 -25.32 9.37 -30.93
N SER A 17 -26.41 9.25 -31.69
CA SER A 17 -27.41 10.33 -31.81
C SER A 17 -28.18 10.58 -30.50
N HIS A 18 -28.10 9.66 -29.54
CA HIS A 18 -28.81 9.68 -28.27
C HIS A 18 -27.96 9.06 -27.15
N CYS A 19 -28.02 9.67 -25.98
CA CYS A 19 -27.53 9.09 -24.73
C CYS A 19 -28.58 8.16 -24.12
N PRO A 20 -28.17 7.15 -23.33
CA PRO A 20 -29.10 6.30 -22.59
C PRO A 20 -29.89 7.12 -21.57
N ASN A 21 -31.07 6.67 -21.14
CA ASN A 21 -31.82 7.36 -20.08
C ASN A 21 -30.96 7.45 -18.80
N PRO A 22 -30.63 8.66 -18.29
CA PRO A 22 -29.70 8.83 -17.18
C PRO A 22 -30.28 8.46 -15.80
N GLY A 23 -31.50 7.90 -15.76
CA GLY A 23 -32.14 7.44 -14.53
C GLY A 23 -32.57 8.56 -13.59
N ILE A 24 -33.16 8.15 -12.45
CA ILE A 24 -33.54 9.00 -11.32
C ILE A 24 -33.16 8.25 -10.04
N ALA A 25 -32.17 8.75 -9.30
CA ALA A 25 -31.75 8.16 -8.03
C ALA A 25 -32.85 8.28 -6.96
N VAL A 26 -32.81 7.41 -5.95
CA VAL A 26 -33.76 7.43 -4.84
C VAL A 26 -33.72 8.79 -4.12
N GLY A 27 -34.88 9.42 -3.97
CA GLY A 27 -35.01 10.75 -3.37
C GLY A 27 -34.68 11.92 -4.31
N ALA A 28 -34.25 11.66 -5.55
CA ALA A 28 -34.06 12.69 -6.57
C ALA A 28 -35.31 12.87 -7.44
N VAL A 29 -35.48 14.08 -7.98
CA VAL A 29 -36.48 14.44 -8.97
C VAL A 29 -35.75 15.01 -10.17
N ARG A 30 -35.96 14.42 -11.36
CA ARG A 30 -35.35 14.87 -12.61
C ARG A 30 -36.33 15.67 -13.45
N THR A 31 -35.87 16.80 -13.98
CA THR A 31 -36.52 17.60 -15.02
C THR A 31 -35.78 17.41 -16.35
N GLY A 32 -36.51 17.18 -17.43
CA GLY A 32 -35.95 16.82 -18.73
C GLY A 32 -36.18 15.35 -19.07
N SER A 33 -36.66 15.09 -20.29
CA SER A 33 -37.08 13.77 -20.79
C SER A 33 -36.60 13.47 -22.20
N ARG A 34 -35.83 14.37 -22.81
CA ARG A 34 -35.17 14.17 -24.10
C ARG A 34 -33.70 13.86 -23.86
N PHE A 35 -33.15 12.94 -24.65
CA PHE A 35 -31.80 12.39 -24.46
C PHE A 35 -31.00 12.39 -25.77
N GLY A 36 -31.36 13.24 -26.73
CA GLY A 36 -30.59 13.47 -27.94
C GLY A 36 -29.30 14.22 -27.65
N LEU A 37 -28.39 14.26 -28.63
CA LEU A 37 -27.15 15.04 -28.55
C LEU A 37 -27.42 16.51 -28.15
N GLY A 38 -26.74 16.98 -27.10
CA GLY A 38 -26.90 18.34 -26.55
C GLY A 38 -28.12 18.55 -25.65
N ASP A 39 -29.01 17.55 -25.51
CA ASP A 39 -30.11 17.64 -24.55
C ASP A 39 -29.58 17.61 -23.11
N LYS A 40 -30.29 18.35 -22.24
CA LYS A 40 -29.94 18.51 -20.84
C LYS A 40 -31.02 17.96 -19.92
N VAL A 41 -30.58 17.38 -18.82
CA VAL A 41 -31.43 16.99 -17.70
C VAL A 41 -30.94 17.65 -16.42
N SER A 42 -31.86 18.11 -15.58
CA SER A 42 -31.53 18.72 -14.29
C SER A 42 -32.15 17.91 -13.15
N TYR A 43 -31.50 17.90 -12.00
CA TYR A 43 -31.86 17.10 -10.85
C TYR A 43 -32.00 17.96 -9.60
N ARG A 44 -32.95 17.60 -8.75
CA ARG A 44 -33.14 18.19 -7.41
C ARG A 44 -33.48 17.09 -6.41
N CYS A 45 -33.14 17.25 -5.14
CA CYS A 45 -33.55 16.32 -4.10
C CYS A 45 -34.92 16.68 -3.51
N SER A 46 -35.70 15.67 -3.13
CA SER A 46 -36.93 15.86 -2.36
C SER A 46 -36.61 16.11 -0.88
N SER A 47 -37.40 16.96 -0.20
CA SER A 47 -37.27 17.25 1.24
C SER A 47 -35.90 17.87 1.62
N ASN A 48 -35.44 17.66 2.85
CA ASN A 48 -34.22 18.22 3.44
C ASN A 48 -32.94 17.46 3.03
N LEU A 49 -32.99 16.71 1.93
CA LEU A 49 -31.85 15.95 1.41
C LEU A 49 -30.95 16.86 0.58
N VAL A 50 -29.64 16.62 0.66
CA VAL A 50 -28.62 17.37 -0.08
C VAL A 50 -28.25 16.60 -1.35
N LEU A 51 -28.20 17.30 -2.49
CA LEU A 51 -27.79 16.72 -3.77
C LEU A 51 -26.26 16.62 -3.83
N THR A 52 -25.78 15.41 -4.05
CA THR A 52 -24.42 15.05 -4.38
C THR A 52 -24.33 14.75 -5.88
N GLY A 53 -23.26 15.16 -6.57
CA GLY A 53 -23.12 14.92 -8.02
C GLY A 53 -23.46 16.13 -8.89
N SER A 54 -23.84 15.88 -10.14
CA SER A 54 -24.17 16.93 -11.10
C SER A 54 -25.63 17.36 -10.98
N VAL A 55 -25.85 18.65 -10.72
CA VAL A 55 -27.19 19.27 -10.74
C VAL A 55 -27.78 19.23 -12.16
N GLU A 56 -26.94 19.40 -13.19
CA GLU A 56 -27.32 19.31 -14.59
C GLU A 56 -26.34 18.38 -15.33
N ARG A 57 -26.87 17.54 -16.22
CA ARG A 57 -26.10 16.67 -17.11
C ARG A 57 -26.53 16.91 -18.55
N GLU A 58 -25.56 16.92 -19.45
CA GLU A 58 -25.74 17.14 -20.89
C GLU A 58 -25.29 15.91 -21.67
N CYS A 59 -26.05 15.52 -22.69
CA CYS A 59 -25.70 14.41 -23.56
C CYS A 59 -24.60 14.83 -24.54
N GLN A 60 -23.44 14.17 -24.47
CA GLN A 60 -22.27 14.50 -25.28
C GLN A 60 -22.23 13.70 -26.60
N ASP A 61 -21.36 14.11 -27.52
CA ASP A 61 -21.19 13.53 -28.87
C ASP A 61 -20.66 12.10 -28.85
N ASP A 62 -20.01 11.69 -27.76
CA ASP A 62 -19.59 10.33 -27.49
C ASP A 62 -20.72 9.41 -26.96
N GLY A 63 -21.94 9.93 -26.81
CA GLY A 63 -23.10 9.22 -26.29
C GLY A 63 -23.09 9.00 -24.77
N VAL A 64 -22.23 9.73 -24.05
CA VAL A 64 -22.13 9.69 -22.59
C VAL A 64 -22.69 10.99 -21.99
N TRP A 65 -23.32 10.89 -20.82
CA TRP A 65 -23.76 12.06 -20.06
C TRP A 65 -22.59 12.72 -19.34
N SER A 66 -22.49 14.04 -19.49
CA SER A 66 -21.49 14.83 -18.78
C SER A 66 -21.62 14.72 -17.26
N GLY A 67 -20.50 14.83 -16.56
CA GLY A 67 -20.43 14.89 -15.11
C GLY A 67 -20.85 13.58 -14.41
N MET A 68 -21.34 13.70 -13.18
CA MET A 68 -21.57 12.58 -12.27
C MET A 68 -23.07 12.35 -12.02
N GLU A 69 -23.46 11.07 -11.86
CA GLU A 69 -24.81 10.70 -11.46
C GLU A 69 -25.18 11.33 -10.09
N PRO A 70 -26.32 12.01 -9.99
CA PRO A 70 -26.71 12.69 -8.76
C PRO A 70 -27.31 11.72 -7.73
N ILE A 71 -26.97 11.92 -6.47
CA ILE A 71 -27.41 11.13 -5.32
C ILE A 71 -27.95 12.09 -4.26
N CYS A 72 -29.06 11.74 -3.60
CA CYS A 72 -29.62 12.53 -2.50
C CYS A 72 -29.23 11.92 -1.16
N ARG A 73 -28.66 12.73 -0.25
CA ARG A 73 -28.11 12.26 1.04
C ARG A 73 -28.64 13.06 2.21
N GLN A 74 -28.64 12.44 3.40
CA GLN A 74 -28.87 13.15 4.65
C GLN A 74 -27.60 13.93 5.05
N PRO A 75 -27.70 15.11 5.68
CA PRO A 75 -26.54 15.95 6.01
C PRO A 75 -25.45 15.26 6.84
N TYR A 76 -25.82 14.36 7.75
CA TYR A 76 -24.90 13.62 8.63
C TYR A 76 -24.39 12.30 8.03
N SER A 77 -24.57 12.08 6.73
CA SER A 77 -24.10 10.86 6.07
C SER A 77 -22.60 10.94 5.81
N TYR A 78 -21.85 9.89 6.11
CA TYR A 78 -20.45 9.73 5.73
C TYR A 78 -20.31 8.65 4.66
N ASP A 79 -19.21 8.69 3.91
CA ASP A 79 -18.86 7.65 2.96
C ASP A 79 -18.11 6.50 3.65
N PHE A 80 -18.42 5.26 3.26
CA PHE A 80 -17.62 4.11 3.66
C PHE A 80 -16.32 4.04 2.84
N PRO A 81 -15.21 3.59 3.45
CA PRO A 81 -13.94 3.44 2.73
C PRO A 81 -14.05 2.61 1.45
N GLU A 82 -14.89 1.57 1.46
CA GLU A 82 -15.15 0.69 0.33
C GLU A 82 -15.80 1.41 -0.87
N ASP A 83 -16.56 2.48 -0.62
CA ASP A 83 -17.23 3.27 -1.65
C ASP A 83 -16.36 4.43 -2.15
N VAL A 84 -15.54 5.02 -1.26
CA VAL A 84 -14.64 6.11 -1.60
C VAL A 84 -13.46 5.60 -2.42
N ALA A 85 -12.87 4.48 -2.02
CA ALA A 85 -11.60 4.05 -2.60
C ALA A 85 -11.65 3.72 -4.10
N PRO A 86 -12.67 3.02 -4.64
CA PRO A 86 -12.76 2.83 -6.08
C PRO A 86 -12.92 4.14 -6.84
N ALA A 87 -13.60 5.13 -6.25
CA ALA A 87 -13.88 6.40 -6.88
C ALA A 87 -12.66 7.34 -6.86
N LEU A 88 -11.99 7.47 -5.70
CA LEU A 88 -10.75 8.22 -5.54
C LEU A 88 -9.59 7.52 -6.29
N GLY A 89 -9.61 6.19 -6.34
CA GLY A 89 -8.61 5.36 -7.01
C GLY A 89 -8.69 5.48 -8.52
N THR A 90 -9.88 5.47 -9.11
CA THR A 90 -10.05 5.66 -10.56
C THR A 90 -9.44 6.99 -10.99
N SER A 91 -9.75 8.07 -10.28
CA SER A 91 -9.24 9.40 -10.57
C SER A 91 -7.71 9.53 -10.39
N LEU A 92 -7.15 9.06 -9.26
CA LEU A 92 -5.70 9.15 -9.02
C LEU A 92 -4.89 8.20 -9.94
N SER A 93 -5.53 7.19 -10.55
CA SER A 93 -4.94 6.29 -11.56
C SER A 93 -4.48 7.06 -12.79
N HIS A 94 -5.29 8.02 -13.20
CA HIS A 94 -5.01 8.89 -14.34
C HIS A 94 -3.78 9.79 -14.04
N LEU A 95 -3.63 10.24 -12.79
CA LEU A 95 -2.47 11.02 -12.33
C LEU A 95 -1.17 10.21 -12.17
N LEU A 96 -1.24 8.95 -11.78
CA LEU A 96 -0.04 8.15 -11.46
C LEU A 96 0.44 7.25 -12.61
N GLY A 97 -0.27 7.27 -13.74
CA GLY A 97 0.24 6.77 -15.02
C GLY A 97 -0.61 5.70 -15.67
N THR A 98 -1.73 6.11 -16.26
CA THR A 98 -2.46 5.41 -17.35
C THR A 98 -3.11 6.48 -18.22
N THR A 99 -3.06 6.56 -19.55
CA THR A 99 -2.83 5.60 -20.64
C THR A 99 -2.21 6.31 -21.87
N ASN A 100 -1.73 5.53 -22.84
CA ASN A 100 -1.63 5.99 -24.23
C ASN A 100 -3.03 6.46 -24.71
N PRO A 101 -3.19 7.67 -25.28
CA PRO A 101 -4.49 8.30 -25.57
C PRO A 101 -5.39 7.58 -26.62
N THR A 102 -5.05 6.37 -27.05
CA THR A 102 -5.69 5.65 -28.17
C THR A 102 -6.52 4.42 -27.79
N GLN A 103 -6.64 4.05 -26.50
CA GLN A 103 -7.51 2.92 -26.11
C GLN A 103 -8.96 3.34 -25.81
N LYS A 104 -9.92 2.74 -26.54
CA LYS A 104 -11.37 2.96 -26.37
C LYS A 104 -11.84 2.58 -24.95
N LYS A 105 -12.59 3.48 -24.32
CA LYS A 105 -13.32 3.29 -23.05
C LYS A 105 -14.26 2.07 -23.17
N LYS A 106 -14.06 1.03 -22.35
CA LYS A 106 -15.10 0.06 -21.99
C LYS A 106 -15.48 0.26 -20.51
N GLN A 107 -16.76 0.00 -20.23
CA GLN A 107 -17.62 0.43 -19.11
C GLN A 107 -17.07 0.35 -17.66
N ASN A 108 -17.75 1.12 -16.80
CA ASN A 108 -17.65 1.29 -15.35
C ASN A 108 -17.38 0.01 -14.54
N VAL A 109 -16.11 -0.29 -14.31
CA VAL A 109 -15.64 -1.13 -13.20
C VAL A 109 -14.54 -0.33 -12.52
N GLY A 110 -14.62 -0.16 -11.20
CA GLY A 110 -13.71 0.67 -10.41
C GLY A 110 -12.25 0.38 -10.78
N ARG A 111 -11.59 1.39 -11.38
CA ARG A 111 -10.19 1.27 -11.80
C ARG A 111 -9.33 1.58 -10.58
N LYS A 112 -8.41 0.69 -10.26
CA LYS A 112 -7.37 0.94 -9.27
C LYS A 112 -6.19 1.66 -9.96
N ILE A 113 -5.40 2.41 -9.20
CA ILE A 113 -4.24 3.23 -9.64
C ILE A 113 -3.09 2.42 -10.21
N GLN A 114 -2.88 2.45 -11.53
CA GLN A 114 -1.66 1.89 -12.12
C GLN A 114 -0.52 2.90 -11.96
N ILE A 115 0.56 2.48 -11.30
CA ILE A 115 1.74 3.30 -11.08
C ILE A 115 2.78 2.99 -12.16
N GLN A 116 3.00 3.93 -13.09
CA GLN A 116 4.14 3.88 -14.01
C GLN A 116 5.20 4.89 -13.58
N ARG A 117 6.48 4.51 -13.60
CA ARG A 117 7.62 5.37 -13.22
C ARG A 117 7.93 6.50 -14.21
N SER A 118 7.11 6.68 -15.25
CA SER A 118 7.22 7.78 -16.22
C SER A 118 6.30 8.95 -15.84
N GLY A 119 6.91 10.11 -15.55
CA GLY A 119 6.22 11.34 -15.16
C GLY A 119 6.67 11.85 -13.78
N HIS A 120 6.30 13.10 -13.48
CA HIS A 120 6.53 13.74 -12.18
C HIS A 120 5.18 14.17 -11.59
N LEU A 121 4.92 13.82 -10.33
CA LEU A 121 3.70 14.21 -9.63
C LEU A 121 3.99 15.41 -8.73
N ASN A 122 3.19 16.47 -8.86
CA ASN A 122 3.08 17.49 -7.84
C ASN A 122 1.83 17.24 -7.00
N LEU A 123 2.01 17.06 -5.70
CA LEU A 123 0.95 16.91 -4.72
C LEU A 123 0.84 18.18 -3.86
N TYR A 124 -0.31 18.82 -3.85
CA TYR A 124 -0.57 20.01 -3.04
C TYR A 124 -1.54 19.63 -1.92
N VAL A 125 -1.06 19.63 -0.68
CA VAL A 125 -1.87 19.32 0.51
C VAL A 125 -2.27 20.63 1.19
N LEU A 126 -3.57 20.92 1.18
CA LEU A 126 -4.17 22.10 1.77
C LEU A 126 -4.93 21.69 3.02
N LEU A 127 -4.55 22.25 4.17
CA LEU A 127 -5.12 21.95 5.48
C LEU A 127 -5.86 23.17 6.01
N ASP A 128 -7.17 23.03 6.22
CA ASP A 128 -8.00 24.07 6.82
C ASP A 128 -7.73 24.17 8.32
N ALA A 129 -7.33 25.35 8.76
CA ALA A 129 -7.05 25.72 10.15
C ALA A 129 -7.94 26.90 10.59
N SER A 130 -9.09 27.09 9.93
CA SER A 130 -10.08 28.10 10.29
C SER A 130 -10.85 27.73 11.55
N GLN A 131 -11.57 28.70 12.12
CA GLN A 131 -12.29 28.53 13.39
C GLN A 131 -13.38 27.46 13.36
N SER A 132 -13.89 27.12 12.16
CA SER A 132 -14.92 26.08 12.03
C SER A 132 -14.35 24.66 12.14
N VAL A 133 -13.02 24.51 12.10
CA VAL A 133 -12.29 23.27 12.33
C VAL A 133 -11.68 23.30 13.73
N GLU A 134 -12.03 22.36 14.59
CA GLU A 134 -11.44 22.29 15.93
C GLU A 134 -9.95 21.88 15.88
N GLU A 135 -9.16 22.24 16.90
CA GLU A 135 -7.73 21.89 16.94
C GLU A 135 -7.50 20.36 16.89
N GLU A 136 -8.43 19.57 17.45
CA GLU A 136 -8.40 18.11 17.37
C GLU A 136 -8.63 17.60 15.95
N ASP A 137 -9.56 18.20 15.20
CA ASP A 137 -9.84 17.88 13.79
C ASP A 137 -8.69 18.33 12.88
N PHE A 138 -8.04 19.45 13.17
CA PHE A 138 -6.83 19.86 12.48
C PHE A 138 -5.69 18.85 12.66
N GLU A 139 -5.54 18.28 13.85
CA GLU A 139 -4.57 17.20 14.09
C GLU A 139 -4.96 15.90 13.35
N ILE A 140 -6.26 15.63 13.17
CA ILE A 140 -6.75 14.56 12.27
C ILE A 140 -6.34 14.86 10.82
N PHE A 141 -6.45 16.09 10.35
CA PHE A 141 -6.00 16.50 9.02
C PHE A 141 -4.50 16.32 8.82
N LYS A 142 -3.68 16.75 9.79
CA LYS A 142 -2.22 16.54 9.75
C LYS A 142 -1.85 15.07 9.69
N LYS A 143 -2.42 14.24 10.57
CA LYS A 143 -2.17 12.78 10.56
C LYS A 143 -2.60 12.14 9.24
N SER A 144 -3.75 12.55 8.72
CA SER A 144 -4.28 12.12 7.42
C SER A 144 -3.34 12.46 6.27
N ALA A 145 -2.84 13.70 6.23
CA ALA A 145 -1.85 14.15 5.26
C ALA A 145 -0.53 13.39 5.38
N SER A 146 0.00 13.22 6.59
CA SER A 146 1.24 12.46 6.83
C SER A 146 1.13 11.02 6.35
N HIS A 147 0.01 10.35 6.65
CA HIS A 147 -0.26 8.99 6.18
C HIS A 147 -0.31 8.91 4.65
N LEU A 148 -0.99 9.86 4.01
CA LEU A 148 -1.06 9.93 2.56
C LEU A 148 0.33 10.12 1.93
N VAL A 149 1.08 11.10 2.41
CA VAL A 149 2.42 11.41 1.94
C VAL A 149 3.30 10.17 2.09
N ASP A 150 3.32 9.56 3.28
CA ASP A 150 4.10 8.35 3.53
C ASP A 150 3.77 7.22 2.57
N ARG A 151 2.48 7.03 2.28
CA ARG A 151 2.04 5.98 1.38
C ARG A 151 2.45 6.26 -0.06
N ILE A 152 2.28 7.48 -0.56
CA ILE A 152 2.70 7.87 -1.92
C ILE A 152 4.21 7.67 -2.11
N PHE A 153 5.03 8.11 -1.15
CA PHE A 153 6.48 7.94 -1.21
C PHE A 153 6.92 6.46 -1.12
N SER A 154 6.10 5.57 -0.55
CA SER A 154 6.43 4.13 -0.42
C SER A 154 6.55 3.40 -1.78
N PHE A 155 5.99 3.99 -2.85
CA PHE A 155 6.02 3.45 -4.22
C PHE A 155 7.25 3.84 -5.04
N GLU A 156 8.16 4.64 -4.48
CA GLU A 156 9.40 5.05 -5.16
C GLU A 156 9.13 5.79 -6.50
N ILE A 157 8.06 6.60 -6.55
CA ILE A 157 7.75 7.49 -7.69
C ILE A 157 8.38 8.89 -7.52
N LYS A 158 8.58 9.61 -8.62
CA LYS A 158 9.02 11.02 -8.58
C LYS A 158 7.85 11.91 -8.16
N VAL A 159 7.86 12.34 -6.91
CA VAL A 159 6.84 13.23 -6.33
C VAL A 159 7.48 14.46 -5.68
N SER A 160 6.83 15.62 -5.84
CA SER A 160 7.08 16.84 -5.08
C SER A 160 5.82 17.19 -4.29
N VAL A 161 5.97 17.47 -2.99
CA VAL A 161 4.84 17.81 -2.11
C VAL A 161 4.91 19.27 -1.69
N ALA A 162 3.80 19.99 -1.83
CA ALA A 162 3.57 21.29 -1.21
C ALA A 162 2.61 21.14 -0.02
N ILE A 163 2.86 21.90 1.04
CA ILE A 163 2.05 21.91 2.25
C ILE A 163 1.62 23.36 2.49
N ILE A 164 0.30 23.56 2.53
CA ILE A 164 -0.31 24.87 2.77
C ILE A 164 -1.33 24.69 3.89
N THR A 165 -1.21 25.46 4.97
CA THR A 165 -2.31 25.63 5.93
C THR A 165 -3.04 26.92 5.62
N PHE A 166 -4.35 27.00 5.84
CA PHE A 166 -5.10 28.21 5.54
C PHE A 166 -6.23 28.46 6.53
N ALA A 167 -6.52 29.75 6.73
CA ALA A 167 -7.71 30.27 7.37
C ALA A 167 -8.13 31.54 6.61
N SER A 168 -8.06 32.74 7.22
CA SER A 168 -8.29 33.99 6.48
C SER A 168 -7.22 34.26 5.43
N LYS A 169 -6.00 33.76 5.67
CA LYS A 169 -4.86 33.82 4.75
C LYS A 169 -4.19 32.45 4.65
N PRO A 170 -3.59 32.12 3.49
CA PRO A 170 -2.79 30.92 3.33
C PRO A 170 -1.38 31.10 3.91
N LYS A 171 -0.84 30.04 4.48
CA LYS A 171 0.55 29.92 4.92
C LYS A 171 1.19 28.76 4.16
N VAL A 172 2.08 29.08 3.23
CA VAL A 172 2.86 28.06 2.51
C VAL A 172 3.99 27.59 3.41
N ILE A 173 3.87 26.37 3.93
CA ILE A 173 4.89 25.74 4.76
C ILE A 173 5.96 25.10 3.86
N MET A 174 5.54 24.50 2.74
CA MET A 174 6.43 23.90 1.75
C MET A 174 5.94 24.15 0.33
N SER A 175 6.88 24.44 -0.58
CA SER A 175 6.62 24.69 -1.99
C SER A 175 7.25 23.62 -2.88
N VAL A 176 6.58 23.21 -3.96
CA VAL A 176 7.16 22.28 -4.96
C VAL A 176 8.39 22.85 -5.68
N LEU A 177 8.63 24.16 -5.55
CA LEU A 177 9.82 24.85 -6.07
C LEU A 177 11.08 24.59 -5.22
N ASP A 178 10.91 24.16 -3.98
CA ASP A 178 11.99 23.80 -3.08
C ASP A 178 12.48 22.38 -3.41
N SER A 179 13.80 22.17 -3.41
CA SER A 179 14.37 20.83 -3.56
C SER A 179 13.94 19.89 -2.42
N LYS A 180 13.69 20.43 -1.22
CA LYS A 180 13.19 19.70 -0.04
C LYS A 180 11.81 19.08 -0.25
N SER A 181 11.00 19.60 -1.18
CA SER A 181 9.66 19.05 -1.49
C SER A 181 9.68 17.61 -2.00
N LYS A 182 10.86 17.13 -2.42
CA LYS A 182 11.08 15.77 -2.91
C LYS A 182 11.60 14.82 -1.82
N ASP A 183 11.93 15.35 -0.65
CA ASP A 183 12.40 14.58 0.50
C ASP A 183 11.26 14.36 1.48
N VAL A 184 10.81 13.12 1.58
CA VAL A 184 9.71 12.73 2.49
C VAL A 184 10.00 13.04 3.96
N THR A 185 11.26 13.07 4.38
CA THR A 185 11.63 13.40 5.76
C THR A 185 11.42 14.89 6.02
N GLU A 186 11.84 15.74 5.10
CA GLU A 186 11.60 17.19 5.17
C GLU A 186 10.10 17.51 5.06
N VAL A 187 9.37 16.83 4.16
CA VAL A 187 7.91 16.96 4.00
C VAL A 187 7.21 16.56 5.31
N ALA A 188 7.54 15.40 5.87
CA ALA A 188 6.95 14.91 7.12
C ALA A 188 7.24 15.85 8.29
N HIS A 189 8.49 16.31 8.43
CA HIS A 189 8.87 17.28 9.45
C HIS A 189 8.11 18.61 9.31
N SER A 190 7.92 19.06 8.07
CA SER A 190 7.17 20.28 7.78
C SER A 190 5.67 20.14 8.09
N LEU A 191 5.08 18.96 7.85
CA LEU A 191 3.72 18.64 8.27
C LEU A 191 3.58 18.61 9.80
N GLU A 192 4.54 18.01 10.52
CA GLU A 192 4.53 17.96 11.99
C GLU A 192 4.59 19.36 12.62
N ASN A 193 5.41 20.25 12.05
CA ASN A 193 5.58 21.64 12.50
C ASN A 193 4.44 22.59 12.08
N ALA A 194 3.42 22.11 11.37
CA ALA A 194 2.23 22.90 11.08
C ALA A 194 1.41 23.07 12.36
N HIS A 195 1.19 24.31 12.81
CA HIS A 195 0.44 24.59 14.04
C HIS A 195 -0.90 25.24 13.73
N TYR A 196 -1.97 24.77 14.40
CA TYR A 196 -3.30 25.36 14.28
C TYR A 196 -3.29 26.86 14.63
N LYS A 197 -2.57 27.22 15.70
CA LYS A 197 -2.43 28.61 16.19
C LYS A 197 -1.69 29.55 15.24
N ASP A 198 -1.06 29.06 14.19
CA ASP A 198 -0.46 29.91 13.16
C ASP A 198 -1.49 30.86 12.51
N HIS A 199 -2.78 30.53 12.62
CA HIS A 199 -3.90 31.28 12.07
C HIS A 199 -4.73 32.04 13.12
N GLU A 200 -4.26 32.16 14.38
CA GLU A 200 -5.02 32.79 15.48
C GLU A 200 -5.41 34.25 15.21
N ASN A 201 -4.63 34.97 14.40
CA ASN A 201 -4.86 36.37 14.05
C ASN A 201 -5.84 36.56 12.87
N GLY A 202 -6.33 35.47 12.27
CA GLY A 202 -7.20 35.50 11.10
C GLY A 202 -7.86 34.16 10.87
N THR A 203 -8.92 33.91 11.63
CA THR A 203 -9.55 32.59 11.77
C THR A 203 -10.75 32.36 10.84
N GLY A 204 -11.01 33.26 9.88
CA GLY A 204 -12.01 33.03 8.83
C GLY A 204 -11.60 31.92 7.86
N THR A 205 -12.42 31.63 6.87
CA THR A 205 -12.24 30.48 5.97
C THR A 205 -12.17 30.98 4.53
N ASN A 206 -10.95 31.16 3.99
CA ASN A 206 -10.69 31.71 2.67
C ASN A 206 -10.10 30.64 1.72
N ILE A 207 -10.97 29.79 1.18
CA ILE A 207 -10.54 28.70 0.29
C ILE A 207 -10.01 29.26 -1.06
N TYR A 208 -10.57 30.37 -1.53
CA TYR A 208 -10.10 31.04 -2.76
C TYR A 208 -8.60 31.41 -2.67
N GLU A 209 -8.16 32.08 -1.62
CA GLU A 209 -6.74 32.48 -1.48
C GLU A 209 -5.81 31.28 -1.28
N ALA A 210 -6.29 30.21 -0.64
CA ALA A 210 -5.55 28.96 -0.51
C ALA A 210 -5.27 28.32 -1.88
N LEU A 211 -6.29 28.21 -2.73
CA LEU A 211 -6.13 27.73 -4.12
C LEU A 211 -5.33 28.70 -4.99
N ASN A 212 -5.51 30.01 -4.82
CA ASN A 212 -4.72 31.02 -5.51
C ASN A 212 -3.21 30.88 -5.20
N SER A 213 -2.86 30.48 -3.97
CA SER A 213 -1.46 30.19 -3.62
C SER A 213 -0.89 29.00 -4.41
N VAL A 214 -1.71 27.98 -4.68
CA VAL A 214 -1.34 26.86 -5.56
C VAL A 214 -1.14 27.33 -7.00
N TYR A 215 -2.08 28.14 -7.52
CA TYR A 215 -1.98 28.74 -8.86
C TYR A 215 -0.67 29.53 -9.02
N ILE A 216 -0.33 30.40 -8.06
CA ILE A 216 0.92 31.16 -8.07
C ILE A 216 2.14 30.23 -8.09
N MET A 217 2.10 29.15 -7.31
CA MET A 217 3.17 28.16 -7.26
C MET A 217 3.35 27.45 -8.60
N MET A 218 2.27 27.03 -9.25
CA MET A 218 2.27 26.43 -10.59
C MET A 218 2.83 27.39 -11.64
N ASN A 219 2.36 28.64 -11.65
CA ASN A 219 2.84 29.66 -12.58
C ASN A 219 4.35 29.92 -12.42
N ASN A 220 4.84 30.01 -11.18
CA ASN A 220 6.26 30.16 -10.90
C ASN A 220 7.09 28.95 -11.36
N GLN A 221 6.56 27.73 -11.21
CA GLN A 221 7.25 26.52 -11.68
C GLN A 221 7.29 26.46 -13.20
N MET A 222 6.17 26.75 -13.87
CA MET A 222 6.07 26.84 -15.32
C MET A 222 7.07 27.85 -15.88
N ARG A 223 7.20 29.03 -15.25
CA ARG A 223 8.18 30.05 -15.67
C ARG A 223 9.63 29.56 -15.53
N ARG A 224 9.95 28.78 -14.50
CA ARG A 224 11.29 28.20 -14.31
C ARG A 224 11.61 27.08 -15.31
N LEU A 225 10.65 26.19 -15.57
CA LEU A 225 10.84 25.04 -16.46
C LEU A 225 10.61 25.36 -17.93
N SER A 226 10.05 26.53 -18.23
CA SER A 226 9.52 26.95 -19.54
C SER A 226 8.34 26.09 -20.02
N MET A 227 7.26 26.76 -20.44
CA MET A 227 5.98 26.13 -20.81
C MET A 227 6.11 25.03 -21.89
N ASN A 228 7.02 25.19 -22.84
CA ASN A 228 7.14 24.30 -24.00
C ASN A 228 8.05 23.08 -23.76
N THR A 229 8.62 22.91 -22.57
CA THR A 229 9.50 21.77 -22.29
C THR A 229 8.71 20.55 -21.85
N ALA A 230 9.20 19.37 -22.21
CA ALA A 230 8.69 18.11 -21.69
C ALA A 230 8.69 18.09 -20.15
N ALA A 231 9.66 18.75 -19.53
CA ALA A 231 9.79 18.84 -18.07
C ALA A 231 8.58 19.50 -17.37
N TRP A 232 7.89 20.45 -18.00
CA TRP A 232 6.61 21.01 -17.49
C TRP A 232 5.42 20.19 -17.98
N GLN A 233 5.38 19.87 -19.28
CA GLN A 233 4.23 19.25 -19.91
C GLN A 233 3.91 17.83 -19.39
N GLU A 234 4.91 17.15 -18.81
CA GLU A 234 4.79 15.82 -18.19
C GLU A 234 4.38 15.87 -16.71
N ILE A 235 4.36 17.04 -16.07
CA ILE A 235 3.97 17.16 -14.66
C ILE A 235 2.47 17.01 -14.54
N ARG A 236 2.05 16.13 -13.63
CA ARG A 236 0.65 15.97 -13.24
C ARG A 236 0.43 16.58 -11.87
N HIS A 237 -0.73 17.17 -11.66
CA HIS A 237 -1.04 17.97 -10.49
C HIS A 237 -2.22 17.37 -9.73
N ALA A 238 -2.01 17.07 -8.45
CA ALA A 238 -3.05 16.59 -7.54
C ALA A 238 -3.18 17.57 -6.38
N ILE A 239 -4.34 18.16 -6.20
CA ILE A 239 -4.67 19.05 -5.09
C ILE A 239 -5.59 18.29 -4.13
N ILE A 240 -5.26 18.28 -2.85
CA ILE A 240 -6.08 17.66 -1.80
C ILE A 240 -6.34 18.70 -0.73
N LEU A 241 -7.60 19.12 -0.63
CA LEU A 241 -8.12 19.98 0.43
C LEU A 241 -8.73 19.12 1.53
N LEU A 242 -8.20 19.26 2.74
CA LEU A 242 -8.83 18.77 3.97
C LEU A 242 -9.51 19.96 4.65
N THR A 243 -10.84 20.00 4.58
CA THR A 243 -11.68 21.14 5.01
C THR A 243 -13.09 20.65 5.32
N ASP A 244 -13.83 21.42 6.12
CA ASP A 244 -15.27 21.25 6.31
C ASP A 244 -16.09 21.90 5.17
N GLY A 245 -15.43 22.60 4.25
CA GLY A 245 -16.06 23.23 3.09
C GLY A 245 -16.89 24.46 3.44
N LYS A 246 -16.62 25.18 4.54
CA LYS A 246 -17.42 26.36 4.94
C LYS A 246 -16.73 27.69 4.60
N SER A 247 -16.48 27.96 3.32
CA SER A 247 -15.87 29.23 2.91
C SER A 247 -16.79 30.40 3.23
N ASN A 248 -16.23 31.42 3.89
CA ASN A 248 -16.99 32.61 4.33
C ASN A 248 -16.35 33.93 3.89
N MET A 249 -15.22 33.87 3.16
CA MET A 249 -14.52 35.05 2.66
C MET A 249 -13.68 34.73 1.41
N GLY A 250 -13.23 35.77 0.70
CA GLY A 250 -12.41 35.62 -0.51
C GLY A 250 -13.20 35.40 -1.81
N GLY A 251 -14.53 35.29 -1.74
CA GLY A 251 -15.37 35.04 -2.90
C GLY A 251 -15.44 33.57 -3.26
N SER A 252 -15.91 33.26 -4.47
CA SER A 252 -16.09 31.87 -4.91
C SER A 252 -14.73 31.20 -5.17
N PRO A 253 -14.42 30.07 -4.50
CA PRO A 253 -13.20 29.31 -4.75
C PRO A 253 -13.11 28.77 -6.19
N LYS A 254 -14.24 28.62 -6.87
CA LYS A 254 -14.31 28.20 -8.27
C LYS A 254 -13.45 29.07 -9.19
N VAL A 255 -13.39 30.38 -8.93
CA VAL A 255 -12.57 31.30 -9.74
C VAL A 255 -11.08 30.91 -9.68
N ALA A 256 -10.59 30.49 -8.52
CA ALA A 256 -9.20 30.03 -8.39
C ALA A 256 -8.99 28.67 -9.09
N VAL A 257 -9.98 27.78 -9.06
CA VAL A 257 -9.93 26.52 -9.83
C VAL A 257 -9.85 26.81 -11.33
N ASP A 258 -10.70 27.70 -11.85
CA ASP A 258 -10.72 28.06 -13.27
C ASP A 258 -9.35 28.66 -13.70
N ASN A 259 -8.69 29.47 -12.86
CA ASN A 259 -7.33 29.98 -13.10
C ASN A 259 -6.27 28.86 -13.14
N ILE A 260 -6.40 27.84 -12.29
CA ILE A 260 -5.51 26.66 -12.27
C ILE A 260 -5.70 25.86 -13.56
N GLU A 261 -6.93 25.65 -14.00
CA GLU A 261 -7.24 24.96 -15.25
C GLU A 261 -6.65 25.69 -16.47
N GLU A 262 -6.71 27.03 -16.47
CA GLU A 262 -6.15 27.87 -17.52
C GLU A 262 -4.61 27.74 -17.61
N VAL A 263 -3.88 27.88 -16.49
CA VAL A 263 -2.41 27.81 -16.51
C VAL A 263 -1.87 26.42 -16.88
N LEU A 264 -2.64 25.37 -16.57
CA LEU A 264 -2.30 24.00 -16.93
C LEU A 264 -2.79 23.60 -18.35
N ASN A 265 -3.50 24.50 -19.04
CA ASN A 265 -4.13 24.26 -20.34
C ASN A 265 -5.01 23.00 -20.32
N ILE A 266 -5.88 22.87 -19.31
CA ILE A 266 -6.77 21.73 -19.16
C ILE A 266 -7.85 21.79 -20.24
N ASN A 267 -7.90 20.73 -21.04
CA ASN A 267 -8.89 20.51 -22.08
C ASN A 267 -9.22 19.01 -22.15
N GLN A 268 -10.10 18.59 -23.07
CA GLN A 268 -10.48 17.17 -23.20
C GLN A 268 -9.28 16.20 -23.32
N LYS A 269 -8.16 16.62 -23.91
CA LYS A 269 -6.94 15.79 -24.06
C LYS A 269 -6.01 15.86 -22.85
N ARG A 270 -6.14 16.89 -22.00
CA ARG A 270 -5.29 17.13 -20.83
C ARG A 270 -6.04 17.04 -19.49
N LYS A 271 -7.28 16.52 -19.49
CA LYS A 271 -8.11 16.29 -18.30
C LYS A 271 -7.38 15.49 -17.21
N ASP A 272 -6.48 14.59 -17.60
CA ASP A 272 -5.73 13.71 -16.69
C ASP A 272 -4.51 14.38 -16.02
N TYR A 273 -4.25 15.66 -16.27
CA TYR A 273 -3.11 16.40 -15.71
C TYR A 273 -3.45 17.20 -14.45
N LEU A 274 -4.73 17.30 -14.10
CA LEU A 274 -5.21 17.95 -12.89
C LEU A 274 -6.32 17.12 -12.23
N ASP A 275 -6.18 16.91 -10.94
CA ASP A 275 -7.27 16.49 -10.06
C ASP A 275 -7.28 17.33 -8.78
N ILE A 276 -8.48 17.69 -8.36
CA ILE A 276 -8.75 18.43 -7.14
C ILE A 276 -9.70 17.58 -6.30
N TYR A 277 -9.26 17.22 -5.11
CA TYR A 277 -10.02 16.47 -4.13
C TYR A 277 -10.36 17.34 -2.94
N ALA A 278 -11.62 17.30 -2.52
CA ALA A 278 -12.11 17.99 -1.33
C ALA A 278 -12.65 16.93 -0.35
N ILE A 279 -11.98 16.77 0.79
CA ILE A 279 -12.23 15.66 1.72
C ILE A 279 -12.50 16.25 3.11
N GLY A 280 -13.71 16.04 3.63
CA GLY A 280 -14.02 16.23 5.04
C GLY A 280 -13.63 14.97 5.82
N VAL A 281 -12.82 15.10 6.88
CA VAL A 281 -12.39 13.96 7.71
C VAL A 281 -12.61 14.27 9.19
N GLY A 282 -13.31 13.41 9.91
CA GLY A 282 -13.59 13.57 11.34
C GLY A 282 -15.06 13.83 11.64
N ASN A 283 -15.35 14.31 12.85
CA ASN A 283 -16.71 14.65 13.28
C ASN A 283 -17.07 16.08 12.87
N LEU A 284 -16.80 16.43 11.62
CA LEU A 284 -17.04 17.77 11.09
C LEU A 284 -18.50 17.92 10.64
N ASP A 285 -19.07 19.09 10.91
CA ASP A 285 -20.26 19.54 10.21
C ASP A 285 -19.82 20.10 8.85
N VAL A 286 -20.00 19.31 7.79
CA VAL A 286 -19.41 19.56 6.46
C VAL A 286 -20.45 20.17 5.52
N ASP A 287 -20.10 21.26 4.82
CA ASP A 287 -20.88 21.74 3.69
C ASP A 287 -20.56 20.92 2.43
N TRP A 288 -21.41 19.92 2.18
CA TRP A 288 -21.27 19.05 1.03
C TRP A 288 -21.37 19.79 -0.32
N ARG A 289 -22.16 20.87 -0.39
CA ARG A 289 -22.36 21.59 -1.66
C ARG A 289 -21.05 22.23 -2.09
N GLU A 290 -20.38 22.90 -1.17
CA GLU A 290 -19.08 23.53 -1.44
C GLU A 290 -17.98 22.50 -1.69
N LEU A 291 -17.87 21.41 -0.90
CA LEU A 291 -16.92 20.33 -1.21
C LEU A 291 -17.13 19.77 -2.62
N ASN A 292 -18.40 19.55 -3.00
CA ASN A 292 -18.72 19.08 -4.34
C ASN A 292 -18.35 20.11 -5.40
N GLU A 293 -18.57 21.41 -5.19
CA GLU A 293 -18.16 22.45 -6.15
C GLU A 293 -16.63 22.53 -6.36
N LEU A 294 -15.85 22.28 -5.30
CA LEU A 294 -14.38 22.27 -5.33
C LEU A 294 -13.80 21.06 -6.05
N GLY A 295 -14.39 19.88 -5.84
CA GLY A 295 -13.90 18.63 -6.44
C GLY A 295 -14.03 18.63 -7.97
N SER A 296 -13.02 18.08 -8.66
CA SER A 296 -13.02 18.01 -10.12
C SER A 296 -14.28 17.33 -10.69
N LYS A 297 -14.74 17.81 -11.84
CA LYS A 297 -15.94 17.30 -12.53
C LYS A 297 -15.54 16.40 -13.68
N LYS A 298 -15.32 15.12 -13.39
CA LYS A 298 -14.94 14.12 -14.38
C LYS A 298 -16.03 13.05 -14.53
N ASP A 299 -16.37 12.73 -15.78
CA ASP A 299 -17.41 11.74 -16.10
C ASP A 299 -17.13 10.39 -15.42
N GLY A 300 -18.05 9.95 -14.56
CA GLY A 300 -17.96 8.68 -13.84
C GLY A 300 -17.03 8.66 -12.62
N GLU A 301 -16.49 9.80 -12.20
CA GLU A 301 -15.56 9.89 -11.07
C GLU A 301 -16.10 10.78 -9.93
N ARG A 302 -15.64 10.53 -8.71
CA ARG A 302 -15.94 11.34 -7.52
C ARG A 302 -14.66 11.99 -7.03
N HIS A 303 -14.79 13.25 -6.61
CA HIS A 303 -13.69 14.05 -6.09
C HIS A 303 -14.02 14.73 -4.75
N ALA A 304 -15.23 14.52 -4.23
CA ALA A 304 -15.68 15.03 -2.95
C ALA A 304 -16.13 13.87 -2.05
N PHE A 305 -15.62 13.86 -0.82
CA PHE A 305 -15.77 12.75 0.13
C PHE A 305 -15.92 13.25 1.57
N ILE A 306 -16.72 12.53 2.37
CA ILE A 306 -16.75 12.68 3.83
C ILE A 306 -16.32 11.35 4.44
N LEU A 307 -15.31 11.37 5.30
CA LEU A 307 -14.77 10.19 5.97
C LEU A 307 -14.84 10.37 7.47
N LYS A 308 -15.19 9.29 8.16
CA LYS A 308 -15.41 9.31 9.61
C LYS A 308 -14.13 9.60 10.41
N ASP A 309 -13.00 9.03 10.00
CA ASP A 309 -11.74 9.13 10.74
C ASP A 309 -10.50 8.84 9.87
N VAL A 310 -9.31 8.96 10.47
CA VAL A 310 -8.01 8.70 9.81
C VAL A 310 -7.89 7.25 9.31
N LYS A 311 -8.53 6.27 9.98
CA LYS A 311 -8.47 4.87 9.56
C LYS A 311 -9.29 4.65 8.29
N ALA A 312 -10.45 5.28 8.21
CA ALA A 312 -11.29 5.28 7.01
C ALA A 312 -10.48 5.84 5.82
N LEU A 313 -9.81 6.98 5.99
CA LEU A 313 -8.96 7.55 4.95
C LEU A 313 -7.76 6.65 4.60
N SER A 314 -7.13 6.02 5.60
CA SER A 314 -6.04 5.06 5.34
C SER A 314 -6.51 3.87 4.52
N GLN A 315 -7.68 3.31 4.84
CA GLN A 315 -8.30 2.22 4.09
C GLN A 315 -8.64 2.66 2.66
N VAL A 316 -9.12 3.89 2.50
CA VAL A 316 -9.37 4.47 1.19
C VAL A 316 -8.10 4.42 0.34
N PHE A 317 -7.00 4.97 0.83
CA PHE A 317 -5.75 4.96 0.08
C PHE A 317 -5.25 3.56 -0.25
N GLU A 318 -5.35 2.59 0.66
CA GLU A 318 -4.97 1.19 0.38
C GLU A 318 -5.77 0.56 -0.75
N HIS A 319 -7.07 0.81 -0.79
CA HIS A 319 -7.95 0.27 -1.82
C HIS A 319 -7.80 0.98 -3.17
N MET A 320 -7.31 2.22 -3.17
CA MET A 320 -7.08 3.00 -4.38
C MET A 320 -5.90 2.48 -5.19
N LEU A 321 -4.85 1.98 -4.55
CA LEU A 321 -3.54 1.75 -5.18
C LEU A 321 -3.53 0.41 -5.96
N ASP A 322 -3.41 0.45 -7.30
CA ASP A 322 -3.19 -0.75 -8.13
C ASP A 322 -1.71 -1.06 -8.28
N VAL A 323 -1.20 -1.83 -7.34
CA VAL A 323 0.14 -2.37 -7.48
C VAL A 323 0.21 -3.47 -8.55
N SER A 324 -0.85 -3.85 -9.28
CA SER A 324 -0.78 -4.97 -10.24
C SER A 324 0.13 -4.70 -11.44
N GLN A 325 0.26 -3.43 -11.84
CA GLN A 325 1.09 -3.01 -12.98
C GLN A 325 2.53 -2.63 -12.60
N LEU A 326 2.89 -2.63 -11.30
CA LEU A 326 4.29 -2.56 -10.85
C LEU A 326 5.00 -3.87 -11.24
N THR A 327 5.39 -4.03 -12.50
CA THR A 327 6.10 -5.23 -12.96
C THR A 327 7.54 -5.32 -12.44
N ASP A 328 8.03 -4.21 -11.88
CA ASP A 328 9.35 -4.11 -11.27
C ASP A 328 9.42 -4.94 -9.97
N THR A 329 10.63 -5.41 -9.63
CA THR A 329 10.91 -6.26 -8.46
C THR A 329 11.03 -5.46 -7.16
N ILE A 330 10.16 -4.45 -6.95
CA ILE A 330 10.11 -3.68 -5.71
C ILE A 330 9.76 -4.63 -4.54
N CYS A 331 10.56 -4.58 -3.48
CA CYS A 331 10.45 -5.50 -2.35
C CYS A 331 9.45 -5.02 -1.30
N GLY A 332 8.88 -5.93 -0.51
CA GLY A 332 8.14 -5.59 0.71
C GLY A 332 6.90 -4.75 0.47
N VAL A 333 6.27 -4.84 -0.70
CA VAL A 333 4.99 -4.19 -0.99
C VAL A 333 3.89 -5.21 -0.82
N GLY A 334 2.90 -4.90 0.01
CA GLY A 334 1.68 -5.69 0.21
C GLY A 334 0.46 -4.78 0.37
N ASN A 335 -0.72 -5.37 0.24
CA ASN A 335 -1.99 -4.67 0.46
C ASN A 335 -2.33 -4.65 1.95
N MET A 336 -2.67 -3.49 2.52
CA MET A 336 -3.02 -3.39 3.95
C MET A 336 -4.52 -3.38 4.22
N SER A 337 -5.34 -3.39 3.16
CA SER A 337 -6.80 -3.52 3.31
C SER A 337 -7.15 -4.84 3.99
N ALA A 338 -8.10 -4.77 4.93
CA ALA A 338 -8.70 -5.94 5.56
C ALA A 338 -9.50 -6.80 4.56
N ASN A 339 -10.00 -6.17 3.48
CA ASN A 339 -10.80 -6.81 2.44
C ASN A 339 -9.94 -7.44 1.33
N ALA A 340 -8.62 -7.20 1.33
CA ALA A 340 -7.71 -7.84 0.39
C ALA A 340 -7.53 -9.33 0.72
N SER A 341 -7.30 -10.15 -0.30
CA SER A 341 -7.02 -11.56 -0.09
C SER A 341 -5.74 -11.76 0.74
N ALA A 342 -5.64 -12.90 1.43
CA ALA A 342 -4.45 -13.26 2.20
C ALA A 342 -3.15 -13.15 1.39
N GLN A 343 -3.20 -13.56 0.11
CA GLN A 343 -2.06 -13.49 -0.79
C GLN A 343 -1.72 -12.05 -1.22
N GLU A 344 -2.70 -11.17 -1.45
CA GLU A 344 -2.45 -9.75 -1.74
C GLU A 344 -1.84 -9.01 -0.53
N ARG A 345 -2.19 -9.44 0.69
CA ARG A 345 -1.63 -8.88 1.92
C ARG A 345 -0.19 -9.35 2.16
N THR A 346 0.16 -10.53 1.67
CA THR A 346 1.50 -11.14 1.84
C THR A 346 2.02 -11.77 0.53
N PRO A 347 2.26 -10.98 -0.53
CA PRO A 347 2.53 -11.49 -1.88
C PRO A 347 3.90 -12.18 -2.04
N TRP A 348 4.77 -12.10 -1.04
CA TRP A 348 5.99 -12.89 -0.96
C TRP A 348 5.76 -14.31 -0.49
N HIS A 349 4.61 -14.60 0.14
CA HIS A 349 4.35 -15.91 0.73
C HIS A 349 4.24 -16.98 -0.35
N VAL A 350 4.95 -18.10 -0.14
CA VAL A 350 4.90 -19.26 -1.03
C VAL A 350 4.67 -20.54 -0.25
N THR A 351 4.10 -21.54 -0.91
CA THR A 351 3.94 -22.89 -0.36
C THR A 351 4.89 -23.86 -1.04
N ILE A 352 5.65 -24.60 -0.25
CA ILE A 352 6.62 -25.59 -0.73
C ILE A 352 6.04 -26.98 -0.50
N LYS A 353 5.92 -27.76 -1.58
CA LYS A 353 5.37 -29.12 -1.57
C LYS A 353 6.48 -30.15 -1.87
N PRO A 354 7.11 -30.71 -0.84
CA PRO A 354 7.95 -31.90 -0.99
C PRO A 354 7.07 -33.15 -1.18
N LYS A 355 7.46 -34.10 -2.06
CA LYS A 355 6.65 -35.28 -2.44
C LYS A 355 6.27 -36.20 -1.25
N SER A 356 7.10 -36.24 -0.21
CA SER A 356 6.99 -37.23 0.88
C SER A 356 7.09 -36.63 2.29
N GLN A 357 6.89 -35.31 2.43
CA GLN A 357 6.99 -34.62 3.72
C GLN A 357 5.83 -33.64 3.91
N GLU A 358 5.69 -33.14 5.14
CA GLU A 358 4.76 -32.05 5.45
C GLU A 358 5.09 -30.82 4.58
N THR A 359 4.05 -30.10 4.17
CA THR A 359 4.21 -28.85 3.40
C THR A 359 4.96 -27.82 4.24
N CYS A 360 5.94 -27.14 3.65
CA CYS A 360 6.58 -25.98 4.27
C CYS A 360 6.12 -24.68 3.61
N ARG A 361 6.56 -23.55 4.17
CA ARG A 361 6.39 -22.22 3.60
C ARG A 361 7.75 -21.63 3.22
N GLY A 362 7.71 -20.51 2.53
CA GLY A 362 8.89 -19.74 2.16
C GLY A 362 8.50 -18.31 1.80
N ALA A 363 9.51 -17.52 1.47
CA ALA A 363 9.30 -16.17 0.97
C ALA A 363 10.04 -15.95 -0.34
N LEU A 364 9.34 -15.37 -1.31
CA LEU A 364 9.95 -14.82 -2.51
C LEU A 364 10.88 -13.65 -2.10
N ILE A 365 12.14 -13.68 -2.51
CA ILE A 365 13.14 -12.64 -2.19
C ILE A 365 13.71 -11.96 -3.45
N SER A 366 13.43 -12.50 -4.64
CA SER A 366 13.66 -11.89 -5.95
C SER A 366 12.63 -12.41 -6.96
N ASP A 367 12.78 -12.13 -8.25
CA ASP A 367 11.90 -12.71 -9.27
C ASP A 367 12.10 -14.21 -9.51
N GLN A 368 13.13 -14.83 -8.95
CA GLN A 368 13.45 -16.23 -9.21
C GLN A 368 13.94 -17.01 -7.99
N TRP A 369 14.13 -16.36 -6.84
CA TRP A 369 14.64 -17.00 -5.62
C TRP A 369 13.63 -16.96 -4.48
N VAL A 370 13.55 -18.09 -3.78
CA VAL A 370 12.75 -18.31 -2.57
C VAL A 370 13.66 -18.66 -1.41
N LEU A 371 13.45 -18.01 -0.27
CA LEU A 371 14.10 -18.30 1.01
C LEU A 371 13.18 -19.19 1.87
N THR A 372 13.75 -20.24 2.48
CA THR A 372 13.02 -21.18 3.34
C THR A 372 13.97 -21.84 4.36
N ALA A 373 13.44 -22.75 5.18
CA ALA A 373 14.20 -23.54 6.15
C ALA A 373 14.87 -24.75 5.49
N ALA A 374 16.07 -25.11 5.96
CA ALA A 374 16.83 -26.26 5.45
C ALA A 374 16.19 -27.60 5.82
N HIS A 375 15.60 -27.72 7.02
CA HIS A 375 15.01 -28.96 7.50
C HIS A 375 13.83 -29.44 6.62
N CYS A 376 13.18 -28.53 5.91
CA CYS A 376 12.14 -28.81 4.92
C CYS A 376 12.66 -29.58 3.70
N LEU A 377 13.97 -29.57 3.46
CA LEU A 377 14.62 -30.13 2.28
C LEU A 377 15.44 -31.39 2.60
N ARG A 378 15.23 -32.02 3.77
CA ARG A 378 16.00 -33.17 4.29
C ARG A 378 16.18 -34.34 3.32
N ASN A 379 15.27 -34.55 2.37
CA ASN A 379 15.38 -35.60 1.33
C ASN A 379 15.79 -34.99 -0.01
N ALA A 380 17.01 -34.44 -0.07
CA ALA A 380 17.57 -33.75 -1.23
C ALA A 380 17.64 -34.63 -2.50
N GLU A 381 17.62 -35.96 -2.40
CA GLU A 381 17.65 -36.85 -3.57
C GLU A 381 16.40 -36.73 -4.48
N ALA A 382 15.38 -35.97 -4.08
CA ALA A 382 14.13 -35.75 -4.82
C ALA A 382 14.00 -34.36 -5.48
N HIS A 383 15.09 -33.61 -5.72
CA HIS A 383 15.05 -32.27 -6.35
C HIS A 383 14.06 -32.11 -7.54
N PRO A 384 13.93 -33.06 -8.51
CA PRO A 384 13.02 -32.89 -9.65
C PRO A 384 11.53 -32.85 -9.28
N LEU A 385 11.20 -33.30 -8.07
CA LEU A 385 9.83 -33.52 -7.59
C LEU A 385 9.33 -32.38 -6.69
N TRP A 386 10.18 -31.42 -6.33
CA TRP A 386 9.76 -30.28 -5.53
C TRP A 386 8.98 -29.29 -6.39
N ARG A 387 7.89 -28.77 -5.80
CA ARG A 387 7.06 -27.73 -6.39
C ARG A 387 6.92 -26.58 -5.41
N VAL A 388 7.03 -25.37 -5.93
CA VAL A 388 6.76 -24.13 -5.19
C VAL A 388 5.52 -23.50 -5.77
N SER A 389 4.47 -23.33 -4.98
CA SER A 389 3.30 -22.55 -5.37
C SER A 389 3.49 -21.10 -4.96
N VAL A 390 3.46 -20.20 -5.93
CA VAL A 390 3.56 -18.74 -5.77
C VAL A 390 2.19 -18.14 -6.08
N GLY A 391 1.81 -17.04 -5.44
CA GLY A 391 0.53 -16.37 -5.71
C GLY A 391 0.35 -15.99 -7.19
N ASP A 392 -0.89 -16.07 -7.68
CA ASP A 392 -1.23 -15.71 -9.07
C ASP A 392 -2.59 -14.98 -9.08
N PRO A 393 -2.71 -13.80 -9.72
CA PRO A 393 -3.98 -13.06 -9.77
C PRO A 393 -5.14 -13.80 -10.43
N ASN A 394 -4.85 -14.79 -11.29
CA ASN A 394 -5.83 -15.54 -12.04
C ASN A 394 -6.21 -16.87 -11.37
N SER A 395 -5.56 -17.21 -10.24
CA SER A 395 -5.76 -18.49 -9.54
C SER A 395 -5.66 -18.32 -8.03
N LYS A 396 -6.75 -18.61 -7.32
CA LYS A 396 -6.76 -18.65 -5.85
C LYS A 396 -5.78 -19.68 -5.27
N TRP A 397 -5.36 -20.67 -6.06
CA TRP A 397 -4.42 -21.71 -5.65
C TRP A 397 -2.96 -21.36 -5.94
N GLY A 398 -2.73 -20.21 -6.57
CA GLY A 398 -1.42 -19.80 -7.08
C GLY A 398 -1.04 -20.50 -8.39
N LYS A 399 0.23 -20.33 -8.76
CA LYS A 399 0.90 -20.96 -9.90
C LYS A 399 2.07 -21.78 -9.39
N GLU A 400 2.17 -23.03 -9.86
CA GLU A 400 3.26 -23.91 -9.49
C GLU A 400 4.50 -23.69 -10.35
N PHE A 401 5.66 -23.67 -9.70
CA PHE A 401 6.98 -23.56 -10.31
C PHE A 401 7.82 -24.78 -9.95
N GLN A 402 8.63 -25.23 -10.91
CA GLN A 402 9.67 -26.22 -10.68
C GLN A 402 10.91 -25.56 -10.06
N VAL A 403 11.64 -26.32 -9.25
CA VAL A 403 12.91 -25.89 -8.67
C VAL A 403 14.04 -26.29 -9.63
N GLU A 404 14.82 -25.31 -10.07
CA GLU A 404 16.04 -25.51 -10.88
C GLU A 404 17.21 -25.95 -10.00
N LYS A 405 17.38 -25.28 -8.86
CA LYS A 405 18.49 -25.49 -7.94
C LYS A 405 18.03 -25.25 -6.51
N ALA A 406 18.47 -26.09 -5.59
CA ALA A 406 18.37 -25.85 -4.17
C ALA A 406 19.76 -25.67 -3.56
N VAL A 407 19.90 -24.74 -2.64
CA VAL A 407 21.12 -24.45 -1.90
C VAL A 407 20.78 -24.53 -0.42
N ILE A 408 21.23 -25.60 0.22
CA ILE A 408 21.08 -25.82 1.66
C ILE A 408 22.36 -25.33 2.33
N SER A 409 22.25 -24.65 3.48
CA SER A 409 23.44 -24.25 4.23
C SER A 409 24.29 -25.46 4.59
N SER A 410 25.60 -25.39 4.32
CA SER A 410 26.53 -26.50 4.59
C SER A 410 26.71 -26.80 6.08
N GLY A 411 26.40 -25.83 6.95
CA GLY A 411 26.41 -26.01 8.40
C GLY A 411 25.18 -26.76 8.93
N PHE A 412 24.11 -26.87 8.13
CA PHE A 412 22.88 -27.50 8.58
C PHE A 412 23.05 -29.01 8.73
N ASN A 413 22.93 -29.48 9.96
CA ASN A 413 22.82 -30.91 10.27
C ASN A 413 21.93 -31.09 11.51
N VAL A 414 20.69 -31.52 11.27
CA VAL A 414 19.69 -31.73 12.33
C VAL A 414 20.14 -32.72 13.40
N PHE A 415 21.06 -33.63 13.09
CA PHE A 415 21.55 -34.65 14.02
C PHE A 415 22.97 -34.38 14.52
N ALA A 416 23.52 -33.18 14.28
CA ALA A 416 24.92 -32.84 14.63
C ALA A 416 25.25 -33.11 16.11
N LYS A 417 24.30 -32.86 17.02
CA LYS A 417 24.46 -33.02 18.46
C LYS A 417 23.76 -34.25 19.04
N LYS A 418 23.34 -35.19 18.19
CA LYS A 418 22.64 -36.41 18.63
C LYS A 418 23.44 -37.23 19.64
N ASN A 419 24.75 -37.34 19.45
CA ASN A 419 25.65 -38.05 20.36
C ASN A 419 25.83 -37.35 21.73
N GLN A 420 25.43 -36.08 21.84
CA GLN A 420 25.46 -35.29 23.07
C GLN A 420 24.10 -35.31 23.80
N GLY A 421 23.14 -36.12 23.32
CA GLY A 421 21.79 -36.20 23.90
C GLY A 421 20.84 -35.10 23.42
N ILE A 422 21.19 -34.37 22.35
CA ILE A 422 20.31 -33.39 21.69
C ILE A 422 19.79 -34.02 20.38
N PRO A 423 18.54 -34.51 20.35
CA PRO A 423 18.04 -35.31 19.23
C PRO A 423 17.90 -34.51 17.94
N GLU A 424 17.59 -33.22 18.03
CA GLU A 424 17.45 -32.30 16.90
C GLU A 424 18.17 -30.98 17.20
N PHE A 425 18.99 -30.51 16.26
CA PHE A 425 19.74 -29.26 16.34
C PHE A 425 19.53 -28.45 15.06
N TYR A 426 18.93 -27.26 15.19
CA TYR A 426 18.49 -26.44 14.06
C TYR A 426 19.48 -25.31 13.69
N GLY A 427 20.75 -25.42 14.09
CA GLY A 427 21.78 -24.48 13.66
C GLY A 427 21.89 -24.46 12.13
N ASP A 428 22.08 -23.26 11.57
CA ASP A 428 22.15 -23.05 10.12
C ASP A 428 20.92 -23.54 9.33
N ASP A 429 19.73 -23.56 9.94
CA ASP A 429 18.48 -24.02 9.31
C ASP A 429 17.92 -23.06 8.24
N ILE A 430 18.66 -22.87 7.17
CA ILE A 430 18.36 -21.93 6.08
C ILE A 430 18.69 -22.55 4.71
N ALA A 431 17.81 -22.32 3.75
CA ALA A 431 17.98 -22.78 2.37
C ALA A 431 17.38 -21.82 1.35
N LEU A 432 17.94 -21.85 0.14
CA LEU A 432 17.48 -21.09 -1.02
C LEU A 432 17.02 -22.04 -2.13
N LEU A 433 15.88 -21.71 -2.75
CA LEU A 433 15.36 -22.40 -3.92
C LEU A 433 15.35 -21.44 -5.11
N LYS A 434 16.06 -21.78 -6.18
CA LYS A 434 15.99 -21.09 -7.47
C LYS A 434 14.90 -21.74 -8.32
N LEU A 435 13.93 -20.96 -8.76
CA LEU A 435 12.83 -21.40 -9.61
C LEU A 435 13.32 -21.54 -11.07
N ALA A 436 12.77 -22.51 -11.80
CA ALA A 436 13.13 -22.76 -13.20
C ALA A 436 12.69 -21.64 -14.17
N GLN A 437 11.75 -20.80 -13.75
CA GLN A 437 11.27 -19.66 -14.51
C GLN A 437 11.13 -18.46 -13.60
N LYS A 438 11.37 -17.27 -14.15
CA LYS A 438 11.10 -16.00 -13.46
C LYS A 438 9.60 -15.86 -13.19
N VAL A 439 9.29 -15.45 -11.97
CA VAL A 439 7.95 -15.07 -11.53
C VAL A 439 7.61 -13.72 -12.13
N LYS A 440 6.41 -13.59 -12.71
CA LYS A 440 5.90 -12.30 -13.17
C LYS A 440 5.32 -11.55 -11.96
N MET A 441 5.91 -10.39 -11.64
CA MET A 441 5.44 -9.57 -10.52
C MET A 441 3.99 -9.13 -10.72
N SER A 442 3.23 -9.12 -9.62
CA SER A 442 1.82 -8.72 -9.61
C SER A 442 1.36 -8.36 -8.20
N THR A 443 0.06 -8.10 -8.00
CA THR A 443 -0.54 -7.96 -6.65
C THR A 443 -0.38 -9.20 -5.77
N HIS A 444 -0.21 -10.38 -6.36
CA HIS A 444 -0.18 -11.67 -5.65
C HIS A 444 1.22 -12.27 -5.51
N ALA A 445 2.21 -11.72 -6.22
CA ALA A 445 3.58 -12.22 -6.26
C ALA A 445 4.58 -11.06 -6.28
N ARG A 446 5.27 -10.83 -5.15
CA ARG A 446 6.32 -9.81 -4.99
C ARG A 446 7.39 -10.27 -4.00
N PRO A 447 8.65 -9.84 -4.16
CA PRO A 447 9.67 -10.18 -3.17
C PRO A 447 9.42 -9.44 -1.85
N ILE A 448 9.78 -10.03 -0.72
CA ILE A 448 9.90 -9.31 0.56
C ILE A 448 11.25 -8.60 0.65
N CYS A 449 11.36 -7.50 1.40
CA CYS A 449 12.65 -6.84 1.59
C CYS A 449 13.54 -7.67 2.53
N LEU A 450 14.75 -7.99 2.07
CA LEU A 450 15.79 -8.55 2.91
C LEU A 450 16.63 -7.45 3.55
N PRO A 451 16.92 -7.51 4.87
CA PRO A 451 17.81 -6.59 5.55
C PRO A 451 19.18 -6.52 4.89
N CYS A 452 19.91 -5.43 5.16
CA CYS A 452 21.26 -5.20 4.66
C CYS A 452 21.36 -5.14 3.13
N THR A 453 20.28 -4.77 2.45
CA THR A 453 20.24 -4.54 1.00
C THR A 453 19.89 -3.09 0.68
N VAL A 454 20.34 -2.61 -0.48
CA VAL A 454 20.00 -1.27 -0.99
C VAL A 454 18.50 -1.10 -1.15
N GLY A 455 17.78 -2.14 -1.62
CA GLY A 455 16.33 -2.11 -1.74
C GLY A 455 15.63 -1.93 -0.39
N ALA A 456 16.09 -2.62 0.66
CA ALA A 456 15.60 -2.40 2.01
C ALA A 456 15.99 -1.02 2.57
N ASN A 457 17.16 -0.50 2.22
CA ASN A 457 17.61 0.83 2.65
C ASN A 457 16.70 1.93 2.11
N LEU A 458 16.36 1.84 0.83
CA LEU A 458 15.38 2.73 0.17
C LEU A 458 13.99 2.57 0.81
N ALA A 459 13.56 1.34 1.07
CA ALA A 459 12.27 1.06 1.72
C ALA A 459 12.20 1.63 3.16
N LEU A 460 13.31 1.61 3.90
CA LEU A 460 13.44 2.25 5.22
C LEU A 460 13.67 3.76 5.12
N ARG A 461 13.88 4.30 3.91
CA ARG A 461 14.19 5.70 3.61
C ARG A 461 15.44 6.18 4.34
N ARG A 462 16.45 5.33 4.34
CA ARG A 462 17.74 5.63 4.92
C ARG A 462 18.71 6.19 3.88
N LEU A 463 19.75 6.85 4.38
CA LEU A 463 20.79 7.42 3.52
C LEU A 463 21.55 6.30 2.78
N PRO A 464 22.01 6.54 1.53
CA PRO A 464 22.75 5.55 0.73
C PRO A 464 24.03 4.99 1.38
N GLY A 465 24.59 5.66 2.40
CA GLY A 465 25.77 5.21 3.15
C GLY A 465 25.50 4.34 4.39
N SER A 466 24.27 3.87 4.58
CA SER A 466 23.93 3.02 5.74
C SER A 466 24.58 1.63 5.64
N THR A 467 24.80 1.01 6.79
CA THR A 467 25.39 -0.32 6.95
C THR A 467 24.34 -1.38 7.34
N CYS A 468 24.74 -2.65 7.33
CA CYS A 468 23.91 -3.75 7.82
C CYS A 468 23.62 -3.59 9.32
N ARG A 469 24.61 -3.15 10.11
CA ARG A 469 24.41 -2.81 11.53
C ARG A 469 23.38 -1.69 11.75
N ASP A 470 23.34 -0.68 10.87
CA ASP A 470 22.31 0.37 10.96
C ASP A 470 20.90 -0.20 10.72
N HIS A 471 20.76 -1.16 9.79
CA HIS A 471 19.49 -1.85 9.56
C HIS A 471 19.07 -2.70 10.75
N GLU A 472 20.00 -3.42 11.38
CA GLU A 472 19.72 -4.22 12.58
C GLU A 472 19.26 -3.32 13.72
N SER A 473 19.98 -2.21 13.94
CA SER A 473 19.66 -1.23 14.98
C SER A 473 18.32 -0.52 14.74
N GLU A 474 17.86 -0.40 13.50
CA GLU A 474 16.55 0.19 13.14
C GLU A 474 15.41 -0.83 13.29
N LEU A 475 15.59 -2.03 12.75
CA LEU A 475 14.54 -3.04 12.67
C LEU A 475 14.35 -3.77 14.00
N LEU A 476 15.43 -3.99 14.76
CA LEU A 476 15.45 -4.71 16.03
C LEU A 476 15.74 -3.78 17.23
N ASN A 477 15.17 -2.58 17.21
CA ASN A 477 15.48 -1.47 18.12
C ASN A 477 14.87 -1.51 19.54
N LYS A 478 14.05 -2.53 19.86
CA LYS A 478 13.33 -2.63 21.14
C LYS A 478 13.54 -4.01 21.75
N LEU A 479 13.42 -4.10 23.08
CA LEU A 479 13.43 -5.39 23.81
C LEU A 479 12.27 -6.32 23.43
N SER A 480 11.16 -5.75 22.95
CA SER A 480 9.99 -6.48 22.44
C SER A 480 9.52 -5.81 21.15
N ILE A 481 9.63 -6.52 20.03
CA ILE A 481 9.34 -5.99 18.69
C ILE A 481 8.13 -6.72 18.11
N PRO A 482 7.01 -6.03 17.86
CA PRO A 482 5.87 -6.60 17.15
C PRO A 482 6.29 -7.05 15.74
N ALA A 483 5.99 -8.31 15.42
CA ALA A 483 6.32 -8.97 14.18
C ALA A 483 5.19 -9.92 13.77
N HIS A 484 5.35 -10.53 12.59
CA HIS A 484 4.33 -11.39 12.01
C HIS A 484 4.93 -12.62 11.33
N PHE A 485 4.09 -13.64 11.20
CA PHE A 485 4.29 -14.76 10.28
C PHE A 485 2.94 -15.09 9.60
N VAL A 486 2.98 -15.92 8.56
CA VAL A 486 1.77 -16.32 7.81
C VAL A 486 1.35 -17.73 8.17
N ALA A 487 0.09 -17.88 8.58
CA ALA A 487 -0.49 -19.16 8.96
C ALA A 487 -0.76 -20.09 7.76
N LEU A 488 -1.11 -21.35 8.04
CA LEU A 488 -1.44 -22.34 7.00
C LEU A 488 -2.59 -21.90 6.08
N ASN A 489 -3.58 -21.19 6.62
CA ASN A 489 -4.74 -20.65 5.91
C ASN A 489 -4.47 -19.29 5.22
N GLY A 490 -3.24 -18.76 5.32
CA GLY A 490 -2.83 -17.48 4.73
C GLY A 490 -3.02 -16.27 5.64
N ASN A 491 -3.62 -16.41 6.82
CA ASN A 491 -3.81 -15.28 7.72
C ASN A 491 -2.46 -14.79 8.30
N LYS A 492 -2.30 -13.47 8.39
CA LYS A 492 -1.20 -12.83 9.11
C LYS A 492 -1.44 -12.97 10.62
N LEU A 493 -0.52 -13.61 11.34
CA LEU A 493 -0.57 -13.79 12.79
C LEU A 493 0.46 -12.91 13.49
N ASN A 494 0.27 -12.67 14.79
CA ASN A 494 1.05 -11.68 15.54
C ASN A 494 1.98 -12.35 16.55
N VAL A 495 3.23 -11.89 16.60
CA VAL A 495 4.23 -12.32 17.59
C VAL A 495 5.06 -11.13 18.06
N ASN A 496 5.75 -11.29 19.18
CA ASN A 496 6.68 -10.29 19.68
C ASN A 496 8.08 -10.88 19.80
N LEU A 497 8.99 -10.44 18.93
CA LEU A 497 10.40 -10.84 18.98
C LEU A 497 11.06 -10.21 20.20
N LYS A 498 11.76 -11.05 20.98
CA LYS A 498 12.48 -10.63 22.18
C LYS A 498 13.96 -10.46 21.88
N THR A 499 14.54 -9.35 22.32
CA THR A 499 15.96 -9.01 22.13
C THR A 499 16.61 -8.66 23.49
N GLY A 500 17.94 -8.52 23.52
CA GLY A 500 18.66 -8.12 24.74
C GLY A 500 18.39 -9.04 25.93
N SER A 501 18.09 -8.46 27.10
CA SER A 501 17.76 -9.21 28.32
C SER A 501 16.50 -10.07 28.18
N GLU A 502 15.51 -9.60 27.41
CA GLU A 502 14.27 -10.33 27.17
C GLU A 502 14.48 -11.57 26.30
N TRP A 503 15.46 -11.55 25.39
CA TRP A 503 15.86 -12.73 24.63
C TRP A 503 16.34 -13.86 25.57
N THR A 504 17.19 -13.53 26.55
CA THR A 504 17.68 -14.51 27.54
C THR A 504 16.51 -15.09 28.35
N ASN A 505 15.54 -14.25 28.73
CA ASN A 505 14.31 -14.69 29.39
C ASN A 505 13.42 -15.57 28.50
N CYS A 506 13.42 -15.31 27.19
CA CYS A 506 12.64 -16.04 26.21
C CYS A 506 13.16 -17.46 26.03
N VAL A 507 14.48 -17.63 25.85
CA VAL A 507 15.11 -18.93 25.55
C VAL A 507 15.24 -19.85 26.77
N LYS A 508 15.33 -19.32 28.00
CA LYS A 508 15.63 -20.13 29.21
C LYS A 508 14.68 -21.30 29.45
N VAL A 509 13.44 -21.21 28.96
CA VAL A 509 12.41 -22.25 29.15
C VAL A 509 12.70 -23.54 28.40
N VAL A 510 13.62 -23.54 27.42
CA VAL A 510 14.07 -24.77 26.73
C VAL A 510 14.67 -25.77 27.72
N SER A 511 15.34 -25.29 28.77
CA SER A 511 15.89 -26.14 29.84
C SER A 511 14.83 -26.97 30.60
N GLN A 512 13.55 -26.58 30.51
CA GLN A 512 12.41 -27.28 31.12
C GLN A 512 11.91 -28.44 30.26
N ASP A 513 12.27 -28.49 28.97
CA ASP A 513 11.93 -29.63 28.09
C ASP A 513 12.88 -30.81 28.34
N LYS A 514 12.64 -31.52 29.44
CA LYS A 514 13.39 -32.73 29.81
C LYS A 514 13.04 -33.93 28.93
N THR A 515 11.98 -33.85 28.15
CA THR A 515 11.59 -34.93 27.22
C THR A 515 12.44 -34.90 25.96
N THR A 516 12.64 -33.73 25.37
CA THR A 516 13.45 -33.57 24.16
C THR A 516 14.93 -33.40 24.51
N PHE A 517 15.24 -32.71 25.61
CA PHE A 517 16.62 -32.38 25.99
C PHE A 517 16.92 -32.83 27.44
N PRO A 518 17.00 -34.14 27.71
CA PRO A 518 17.15 -34.67 29.07
C PRO A 518 18.43 -34.20 29.77
N ASN A 519 19.54 -34.08 29.02
CA ASN A 519 20.87 -33.77 29.55
C ASN A 519 21.34 -32.33 29.24
N LEU A 520 20.42 -31.41 28.92
CA LEU A 520 20.79 -30.04 28.57
C LEU A 520 21.24 -29.24 29.80
N THR A 521 22.52 -28.88 29.84
CA THR A 521 23.14 -28.06 30.89
C THR A 521 23.18 -26.58 30.52
N ASP A 522 23.49 -26.26 29.27
CA ASP A 522 23.47 -24.90 28.72
C ASP A 522 22.48 -24.80 27.56
N VAL A 523 21.53 -23.86 27.66
CA VAL A 523 20.53 -23.59 26.62
C VAL A 523 21.18 -23.15 25.31
N ARG A 524 22.36 -22.52 25.36
CA ARG A 524 23.09 -22.06 24.16
C ARG A 524 23.57 -23.20 23.27
N GLU A 525 23.63 -24.43 23.79
CA GLU A 525 23.94 -25.62 22.99
C GLU A 525 22.84 -25.94 21.96
N VAL A 526 21.60 -25.49 22.21
CA VAL A 526 20.45 -25.71 21.32
C VAL A 526 19.99 -24.40 20.69
N VAL A 527 19.95 -23.31 21.47
CA VAL A 527 19.53 -21.98 21.00
C VAL A 527 20.75 -21.06 20.94
N THR A 528 21.44 -21.08 19.80
CA THR A 528 22.57 -20.21 19.49
C THR A 528 22.12 -18.75 19.27
N ASP A 529 23.08 -17.84 19.07
CA ASP A 529 22.82 -16.45 18.67
C ASP A 529 22.17 -16.33 17.28
N GLN A 530 22.22 -17.39 16.46
CA GLN A 530 21.53 -17.45 15.17
C GLN A 530 20.01 -17.38 15.29
N PHE A 531 19.41 -17.49 16.48
CA PHE A 531 17.97 -17.51 16.66
C PHE A 531 17.40 -16.21 17.25
N LEU A 532 16.34 -15.70 16.62
CA LEU A 532 15.35 -14.83 17.28
C LEU A 532 14.39 -15.70 18.11
N CYS A 533 13.77 -15.10 19.13
CA CYS A 533 12.84 -15.80 20.03
C CYS A 533 11.50 -15.06 20.16
N SER A 534 10.39 -15.79 20.11
CA SER A 534 9.03 -15.30 20.36
C SER A 534 8.15 -16.36 21.05
N GLY A 535 6.84 -16.12 21.13
CA GLY A 535 5.90 -17.09 21.72
C GLY A 535 5.70 -16.84 23.22
N MET A 536 5.99 -15.62 23.69
CA MET A 536 5.64 -15.20 25.05
C MET A 536 4.17 -14.79 25.12
N GLN A 537 3.65 -14.57 26.33
CA GLN A 537 2.23 -14.31 26.62
C GLN A 537 1.53 -13.46 25.55
N GLY A 538 0.45 -13.98 24.95
CA GLY A 538 -0.35 -13.29 23.94
C GLY A 538 0.11 -13.49 22.50
N ASP A 539 1.28 -14.09 22.25
CA ASP A 539 1.77 -14.40 20.91
C ASP A 539 1.10 -15.64 20.31
N ASP A 540 0.95 -15.64 18.99
CA ASP A 540 0.68 -16.84 18.20
C ASP A 540 1.93 -17.74 18.07
N ASN A 541 1.76 -19.07 18.02
CA ASN A 541 2.88 -20.01 17.83
C ASN A 541 2.85 -20.68 16.44
N PRO A 542 3.93 -20.73 15.65
CA PRO A 542 3.90 -21.39 14.36
C PRO A 542 3.61 -22.90 14.43
N CYS A 543 2.89 -23.40 13.45
CA CYS A 543 2.67 -24.82 13.23
C CYS A 543 3.80 -25.43 12.41
N LYS A 544 3.97 -26.76 12.49
CA LYS A 544 5.01 -27.47 11.74
C LYS A 544 4.97 -27.25 10.22
N GLY A 545 3.77 -27.09 9.65
CA GLY A 545 3.62 -26.78 8.22
C GLY A 545 3.85 -25.31 7.83
N GLU A 546 4.07 -24.44 8.81
CA GLU A 546 4.37 -23.01 8.65
C GLU A 546 5.89 -22.75 8.66
N SER A 547 6.69 -23.77 8.99
CA SER A 547 8.15 -23.73 8.95
C SER A 547 8.71 -23.31 7.59
N GLY A 548 9.81 -22.56 7.62
CA GLY A 548 10.43 -21.90 6.48
C GLY A 548 9.75 -20.59 6.07
N GLY A 549 8.54 -20.30 6.55
CA GLY A 549 7.85 -19.03 6.30
C GLY A 549 8.61 -17.83 6.86
N ALA A 550 8.43 -16.66 6.24
CA ALA A 550 9.04 -15.43 6.72
C ALA A 550 8.50 -15.03 8.10
N VAL A 551 9.42 -14.60 8.97
CA VAL A 551 9.13 -13.78 10.13
C VAL A 551 9.47 -12.35 9.77
N PHE A 552 8.46 -11.48 9.74
CA PHE A 552 8.59 -10.16 9.11
C PHE A 552 8.01 -9.03 9.93
N LEU A 553 8.53 -7.83 9.68
CA LEU A 553 8.14 -6.57 10.29
C LEU A 553 7.48 -5.67 9.25
N GLU A 554 6.58 -4.83 9.71
CA GLU A 554 6.03 -3.73 8.94
C GLU A 554 6.66 -2.41 9.42
N ARG A 555 7.27 -1.64 8.50
CA ARG A 555 7.84 -0.32 8.76
C ARG A 555 7.60 0.57 7.55
N ARG A 556 7.09 1.79 7.76
CA ARG A 556 6.88 2.79 6.70
C ARG A 556 6.13 2.21 5.48
N PHE A 557 5.08 1.44 5.75
CA PHE A 557 4.26 0.77 4.73
C PHE A 557 5.00 -0.29 3.87
N ARG A 558 6.17 -0.75 4.32
CA ARG A 558 6.97 -1.79 3.68
C ARG A 558 7.21 -2.97 4.63
N PHE A 559 7.39 -4.15 4.06
CA PHE A 559 7.56 -5.40 4.78
C PHE A 559 8.99 -5.94 4.67
N PHE A 560 9.58 -6.28 5.82
CA PHE A 560 10.98 -6.71 5.94
C PHE A 560 11.07 -8.06 6.62
N GLN A 561 11.68 -9.04 5.96
CA GLN A 561 11.92 -10.35 6.56
C GLN A 561 13.14 -10.28 7.46
N VAL A 562 12.96 -10.37 8.77
CA VAL A 562 14.08 -10.38 9.75
C VAL A 562 14.48 -11.79 10.16
N GLY A 563 13.58 -12.76 9.93
CA GLY A 563 13.88 -14.17 10.17
C GLY A 563 13.03 -15.12 9.34
N LEU A 564 13.20 -16.40 9.60
CA LEU A 564 12.32 -17.45 9.08
C LEU A 564 11.96 -18.43 10.20
N VAL A 565 10.74 -18.94 10.16
CA VAL A 565 10.23 -19.90 11.13
C VAL A 565 11.06 -21.18 11.03
N SER A 566 11.68 -21.59 12.14
CA SER A 566 12.50 -22.80 12.19
C SER A 566 11.82 -23.88 13.05
N TRP A 567 11.80 -23.71 14.37
CA TRP A 567 11.27 -24.71 15.31
C TRP A 567 10.65 -24.07 16.56
N GLY A 568 9.96 -24.87 17.37
CA GLY A 568 9.35 -24.41 18.62
C GLY A 568 8.99 -25.54 19.58
N LEU A 569 8.69 -25.19 20.83
CA LEU A 569 8.37 -26.12 21.94
C LEU A 569 6.90 -26.58 21.95
N TYR A 570 6.06 -26.00 21.09
CA TYR A 570 4.64 -26.32 20.99
C TYR A 570 4.12 -26.15 19.57
N ASN A 571 3.39 -27.16 19.08
CA ASN A 571 2.63 -27.06 17.83
C ASN A 571 1.14 -26.90 18.14
N PRO A 572 0.51 -25.75 17.82
CA PRO A 572 -0.90 -25.52 18.09
C PRO A 572 -1.84 -26.18 17.05
N CYS A 573 -1.33 -26.65 15.92
CA CYS A 573 -2.16 -27.29 14.89
C CYS A 573 -2.44 -28.76 15.20
N GLY A 574 -3.70 -29.17 15.03
CA GLY A 574 -4.13 -30.57 15.18
C GLY A 574 -3.81 -31.44 13.95
N SER A 575 -3.81 -32.77 14.13
CA SER A 575 -3.65 -33.75 13.05
C SER A 575 -4.88 -33.89 12.15
N SER A 576 -6.09 -33.55 12.66
CA SER A 576 -7.38 -33.72 11.96
C SER A 576 -7.82 -32.50 11.15
N ASP A 577 -7.71 -31.29 11.71
CA ASP A 577 -7.96 -30.03 11.00
C ASP A 577 -6.76 -29.09 11.16
N LYS A 578 -5.98 -28.99 10.09
CA LYS A 578 -4.77 -28.17 10.02
C LYS A 578 -5.05 -26.67 10.06
N ASN A 579 -6.29 -26.23 9.84
CA ASN A 579 -6.68 -24.83 9.95
C ASN A 579 -7.12 -24.45 11.37
N SER A 580 -7.43 -25.44 12.21
CA SER A 580 -7.79 -25.23 13.62
C SER A 580 -6.53 -25.07 14.49
N ARG A 581 -6.48 -24.00 15.28
CA ARG A 581 -5.38 -23.71 16.21
C ARG A 581 -5.88 -23.87 17.63
N LYS A 582 -5.20 -24.72 18.41
CA LYS A 582 -5.54 -24.96 19.81
C LYS A 582 -4.90 -23.89 20.68
N SER A 583 -5.68 -23.36 21.62
CA SER A 583 -5.14 -22.49 22.67
C SER A 583 -4.18 -23.29 23.55
N THR A 584 -3.09 -22.64 23.95
CA THR A 584 -2.10 -23.23 24.86
C THR A 584 -2.76 -23.66 26.17
N PRO A 585 -2.57 -24.92 26.62
CA PRO A 585 -3.05 -25.37 27.92
C PRO A 585 -2.48 -24.51 29.05
N ARG A 586 -3.34 -24.01 29.96
CA ARG A 586 -2.89 -23.29 31.17
C ARG A 586 -1.96 -24.21 31.98
N GLY A 587 -0.79 -23.68 32.34
CA GLY A 587 0.19 -24.42 33.16
C GLY A 587 1.03 -25.45 32.41
N ARG A 588 1.02 -25.48 31.06
CA ARG A 588 1.91 -26.35 30.28
C ARG A 588 3.39 -26.05 30.60
N VAL A 589 4.17 -27.11 30.81
CA VAL A 589 5.63 -27.08 30.95
C VAL A 589 6.25 -28.00 29.89
N PRO A 590 7.19 -27.51 29.06
CA PRO A 590 7.58 -26.10 28.92
C PRO A 590 6.45 -25.25 28.32
N PRO A 591 6.38 -23.93 28.64
CA PRO A 591 5.50 -23.02 27.94
C PRO A 591 5.90 -22.93 26.46
N PRO A 592 4.97 -22.58 25.56
CA PRO A 592 5.29 -22.37 24.15
C PRO A 592 6.43 -21.37 23.97
N ARG A 593 7.33 -21.69 23.04
CA ARG A 593 8.38 -20.79 22.58
C ARG A 593 8.80 -21.18 21.18
N ASP A 594 9.05 -20.16 20.37
CA ASP A 594 9.36 -20.33 18.96
C ASP A 594 10.68 -19.65 18.65
N PHE A 595 11.49 -20.33 17.85
CA PHE A 595 12.83 -19.94 17.47
C PHE A 595 12.92 -19.81 15.96
N HIS A 596 13.43 -18.66 15.53
CA HIS A 596 13.46 -18.27 14.11
C HIS A 596 14.89 -17.95 13.73
N ILE A 597 15.37 -18.42 12.58
CA ILE A 597 16.71 -18.05 12.13
C ILE A 597 16.76 -16.53 11.88
N ASN A 598 17.74 -15.85 12.48
CA ASN A 598 17.98 -14.42 12.35
C ASN A 598 18.77 -14.14 11.06
N LEU A 599 18.19 -13.41 10.11
CA LEU A 599 18.86 -13.11 8.85
C LEU A 599 20.06 -12.15 8.99
N PHE A 600 20.18 -11.41 10.10
CA PHE A 600 21.38 -10.61 10.39
C PHE A 600 22.59 -11.50 10.72
N HIS A 601 22.38 -12.67 11.32
CA HIS A 601 23.45 -13.65 11.57
C HIS A 601 23.76 -14.55 10.36
N MET A 602 22.93 -14.51 9.32
CA MET A 602 23.12 -15.30 8.09
C MET A 602 23.71 -14.51 6.91
N GLN A 603 24.16 -13.28 7.15
CA GLN A 603 24.62 -12.37 6.09
C GLN A 603 25.77 -12.91 5.23
N PRO A 604 26.83 -13.55 5.77
CA PRO A 604 27.90 -14.10 4.92
C PRO A 604 27.38 -15.12 3.91
N TRP A 605 26.54 -16.06 4.37
CA TRP A 605 25.97 -17.10 3.52
C TRP A 605 24.96 -16.54 2.50
N LEU A 606 24.11 -15.59 2.91
CA LEU A 606 23.17 -14.92 2.02
C LEU A 606 23.90 -14.17 0.90
N ARG A 607 24.96 -13.41 1.24
CA ARG A 607 25.76 -12.65 0.26
C ARG A 607 26.44 -13.58 -0.73
N GLN A 608 27.07 -14.65 -0.27
CA GLN A 608 27.75 -15.63 -1.14
C GLN A 608 26.84 -16.18 -2.25
N HIS A 609 25.54 -16.36 -1.98
CA HIS A 609 24.61 -17.01 -2.89
C HIS A 609 23.67 -16.05 -3.63
N LEU A 610 23.55 -14.81 -3.16
CA LEU A 610 22.65 -13.79 -3.72
C LEU A 610 23.40 -12.56 -4.25
N GLU A 611 24.72 -12.56 -4.24
CA GLU A 611 25.52 -11.56 -4.96
C GLU A 611 25.17 -11.60 -6.46
N GLY A 612 24.96 -10.41 -7.05
CA GLY A 612 24.44 -10.27 -8.41
C GLY A 612 22.92 -10.51 -8.55
N VAL A 613 22.24 -11.02 -7.52
CA VAL A 613 20.77 -11.09 -7.44
C VAL A 613 20.21 -9.91 -6.65
N LEU A 614 20.83 -9.61 -5.50
CA LEU A 614 20.51 -8.48 -4.63
C LEU A 614 21.76 -7.63 -4.41
N ASN A 615 21.55 -6.32 -4.25
CA ASN A 615 22.62 -5.37 -3.93
C ASN A 615 22.71 -5.22 -2.40
N PHE A 616 23.77 -5.77 -1.80
CA PHE A 616 23.99 -5.71 -0.35
C PHE A 616 24.75 -4.44 0.06
N LEU A 617 24.43 -3.94 1.25
CA LEU A 617 25.15 -2.83 1.90
C LEU A 617 26.48 -3.30 2.50
N PRO A 618 27.40 -2.41 2.90
CA PRO A 618 28.49 -2.75 3.81
C PRO A 618 27.94 -3.40 5.09
N LEU A 619 28.72 -4.30 5.70
CA LEU A 619 28.36 -4.96 6.97
C LEU A 619 28.35 -3.98 8.14
#